data_AF-A0A2V7PTG4-F1
#
_entry.id   AF-A0A2V7PTG4-F1
#
_cell.length_a   1.000
_cell.length_b   1.000
_cell.length_c   1.000
_cell.angle_alpha   90.00
_cell.angle_beta   90.00
_cell.angle_gamma   90.00
#
_symmetry.space_group_name_H-M   'P 1'
#
loop_
_entity.id
_entity.type
_entity.pdbx_description
1 polymer ?
#
loop_
_entity_poly.entity_id
_entity_poly.type
_entity_poly.pdbx_seq_one_letter_code
_entity_poly.pdbx_strand_id
1 'polypeptide(L)' 'MTIHRIRLLGDPILRARCEPITRPSSTAVRVIVDDMRETLRDWQS' A
#
# COMPACT_ATOMS: atom_id res chain seq x y z
N MET A 1 -8.96 1.71 -11.09
CA MET A 1 -9.67 2.93 -10.64
C MET A 1 -9.78 2.93 -9.11
N THR A 2 -8.65 2.74 -8.44
CA THR A 2 -8.52 2.98 -7.00
C THR A 2 -7.74 4.28 -6.89
N ILE A 3 -8.18 5.21 -6.04
CA ILE A 3 -7.40 6.42 -5.81
C ILE A 3 -6.16 6.04 -4.99
N HIS A 4 -5.01 5.89 -5.66
CA HIS A 4 -3.73 5.54 -5.04
C HIS A 4 -3.12 6.77 -4.34
N ARG A 5 -3.70 7.19 -3.22
CA ARG A 5 -3.19 8.32 -2.45
C ARG A 5 -1.98 7.89 -1.62
N ILE A 6 -0.80 8.21 -2.13
CA ILE A 6 0.42 8.23 -1.30
C ILE A 6 0.20 9.26 -0.19
N ARG A 7 0.31 8.81 1.07
CA ARG A 7 0.17 9.68 2.23
C ARG A 7 1.39 10.57 2.35
N LEU A 8 1.16 11.84 2.64
CA LEU A 8 2.22 12.84 2.79
C LEU A 8 2.76 12.88 4.22
N LEU A 9 3.98 13.41 4.36
CA LEU A 9 4.59 13.67 5.66
C LEU A 9 3.66 14.54 6.52
N GLY A 10 3.52 14.15 7.79
CA GLY A 10 2.58 14.76 8.73
C GLY A 10 1.41 13.84 9.08
N ASP A 11 1.09 12.87 8.22
CA ASP A 11 0.14 11.82 8.55
C ASP A 11 0.69 10.91 9.68
N PRO A 12 0.00 10.79 10.84
CA PRO A 12 0.49 10.00 11.97
C PRO A 12 0.67 8.52 11.65
N ILE A 13 -0.05 7.97 10.65
CA ILE A 13 0.08 6.55 10.28
C ILE A 13 1.49 6.23 9.77
N LEU A 14 2.19 7.20 9.19
CA LEU A 14 3.57 7.03 8.71
C LEU A 14 4.59 6.88 9.85
N ARG A 15 4.19 7.17 11.10
CA ARG A 15 5.00 6.95 12.31
C ARG A 15 4.51 5.78 13.16
N ALA A 16 3.37 5.18 12.79
CA ALA A 16 2.86 4.02 13.50
C ALA A 16 3.69 2.77 13.16
N ARG A 17 3.82 1.86 14.13
CA ARG A 17 4.46 0.56 13.87
C ARG A 17 3.50 -0.33 13.08
N CYS A 18 3.95 -0.87 11.95
CA CYS A 18 3.17 -1.81 11.17
C CYS A 18 2.93 -3.11 11.96
N GLU A 19 1.73 -3.66 11.84
CA GLU A 19 1.43 -5.02 12.28
C GLU A 19 2.02 -6.04 11.29
N PRO A 20 2.56 -7.17 11.78
CA PRO A 20 3.09 -8.20 10.90
C PRO A 20 1.97 -8.90 10.12
N ILE A 21 2.25 -9.24 8.87
CA ILE A 21 1.34 -10.04 8.05
C ILE A 21 1.41 -11.50 8.51
N THR A 22 0.34 -12.00 9.12
CA THR A 22 0.26 -13.38 9.63
C THR A 22 -0.24 -14.39 8.59
N ARG A 23 -0.91 -13.92 7.52
CA ARG A 23 -1.41 -14.76 6.42
C ARG A 23 -1.02 -14.19 5.05
N PRO A 24 0.22 -14.43 4.59
CA PRO A 24 0.73 -13.86 3.34
C PRO A 24 -0.03 -14.29 2.10
N SER A 25 -0.60 -15.50 2.09
CA SER A 25 -1.39 -16.03 0.98
C SER A 25 -2.83 -15.53 0.95
N SER A 26 -3.25 -14.66 1.86
CA SER A 26 -4.61 -14.13 1.85
C SER A 26 -4.88 -13.28 0.60
N THR A 27 -6.11 -13.29 0.11
CA THR A 27 -6.53 -12.48 -1.05
C THR A 27 -6.30 -10.99 -0.79
N ALA A 28 -6.55 -10.52 0.44
CA ALA A 28 -6.35 -9.12 0.82
C ALA A 28 -4.90 -8.66 0.61
N VAL A 29 -3.91 -9.48 0.99
CA VAL A 29 -2.48 -9.16 0.80
C VAL A 29 -2.16 -9.07 -0.70
N ARG A 30 -2.69 -9.98 -1.52
CA ARG A 30 -2.46 -9.96 -2.98
C ARG A 30 -3.00 -8.69 -3.62
N VAL A 31 -4.23 -8.30 -3.28
CA VAL A 31 -4.86 -7.07 -3.77
C VAL A 31 -4.01 -5.85 -3.43
N ILE A 32 -3.52 -5.74 -2.19
CA ILE A 32 -2.66 -4.62 -1.77
C ILE A 32 -1.36 -4.59 -2.58
N VAL A 33 -0.71 -5.74 -2.78
CA VAL A 33 0.55 -5.82 -3.55
C VAL A 33 0.34 -5.42 -5.01
N ASP A 34 -0.76 -5.85 -5.63
CA ASP A 34 -1.08 -5.50 -7.01
C ASP A 34 -1.39 -4.00 -7.15
N ASP A 35 -2.14 -3.42 -6.22
CA ASP A 35 -2.45 -1.98 -6.16
C ASP A 35 -1.17 -1.13 -5.97
N MET A 36 -0.26 -1.57 -5.10
CA MET A 36 1.06 -0.93 -4.92
C MET A 36 1.90 -0.97 -6.20
N ARG A 37 1.89 -2.08 -6.93
CA ARG A 37 2.61 -2.21 -8.21
C ARG A 37 2.04 -1.28 -9.28
N GLU A 38 0.72 -1.17 -9.37
CA GLU A 38 0.03 -0.22 -10.27
C GLU A 38 0.42 1.22 -9.93
N THR A 39 0.32 1.60 -8.65
CA THR A 39 0.71 2.94 -8.16
C THR A 39 2.14 3.31 -8.56
N LEU A 40 3.10 2.38 -8.41
CA LEU A 40 4.50 2.63 -8.76
C LEU A 40 4.73 2.76 -10.26
N ARG A 41 4.00 2.00 -11.08
CA ARG A 41 4.07 2.11 -12.54
C ARG A 41 3.56 3.47 -13.01
N ASP A 42 2.42 3.91 -12.49
CA ASP A 42 1.81 5.20 -12.82
C ASP A 42 2.67 6.38 -12.38
N TRP A 43 3.44 6.24 -11.30
CA TRP A 43 4.37 7.27 -10.85
C TRP A 43 5.62 7.42 -11.73
N GLN A 44 6.03 6.37 -12.44
CA GLN A 44 7.21 6.36 -13.31
C GLN A 44 6.96 6.87 -14.73
N SER A 45 5.70 7.01 -15.15
CA SER A 45 5.28 7.51 -16.47
C SER A 45 5.10 9.03 -16.49
#